data_AF-A0A6I6D767-F1
#
_entry.id   AF-A0A6I6D767-F1
#
_cell.length_a   1.000
_cell.length_b   1.000
_cell.length_c   1.000
_cell.angle_alpha   90.00
_cell.angle_beta   90.00
_cell.angle_gamma   90.00
#
_symmetry.space_group_name_H-M   'P 1'
#
loop_
_entity.id
_entity.type
_entity.pdbx_description
1 polymer ?
#
loop_
_entity_poly.entity_id
_entity_poly.type
_entity_poly.pdbx_seq_one_letter_code
_entity_poly.pdbx_strand_id
1 'polypeptide(L)' 'MKLLVVNNGFVFTGNIKDLKDILSSYPSNMTLREFINNKLN' A
#
# COMPACT_ATOMS: atom_id res chain seq x y z
N MET A 1 -1.42 -12.18 1.96
CA MET A 1 -1.01 -10.77 2.14
C MET A 1 -2.25 -9.95 2.45
N LYS A 2 -2.20 -9.06 3.45
CA LYS A 2 -3.29 -8.14 3.77
C LYS A 2 -2.72 -6.78 4.12
N LEU A 3 -3.27 -5.74 3.51
CA LEU A 3 -2.88 -4.35 3.69
C LEU A 3 -4.12 -3.58 4.12
N LEU A 4 -4.01 -2.89 5.26
CA LEU A 4 -5.11 -2.23 5.94
C LEU A 4 -4.75 -0.76 6.12
N VAL A 5 -5.67 0.11 5.73
CA VAL A 5 -5.57 1.54 6.02
C VAL A 5 -6.17 1.79 7.40
N VAL A 6 -5.41 2.45 8.28
CA VAL A 6 -5.87 2.87 9.62
C VAL A 6 -5.87 4.40 9.71
N ASN A 7 -6.44 4.97 10.78
CA ASN A 7 -6.64 6.42 10.91
C ASN A 7 -5.38 7.25 10.56
N ASN A 8 -4.20 6.83 11.06
CA ASN A 8 -2.93 7.55 10.87
C ASN A 8 -1.82 6.72 10.20
N GLY A 9 -2.16 5.69 9.41
CA GLY A 9 -1.12 4.88 8.77
C GLY A 9 -1.64 3.65 8.04
N PHE A 10 -0.73 2.69 7.85
CA PHE A 10 -0.97 1.46 7.13
C PHE A 10 -0.43 0.28 7.92
N VAL A 11 -1.19 -0.81 7.96
CA VAL A 11 -0.75 -2.09 8.51
C VAL A 11 -0.63 -3.06 7.35
N PHE A 12 0.58 -3.52 7.10
CA PHE A 12 0.86 -4.57 6.13
C PHE A 12 1.16 -5.88 6.85
N THR A 13 0.56 -6.97 6.40
CA THR A 13 0.79 -8.33 6.90
C THR A 13 1.04 -9.27 5.73
N GLY A 14 2.23 -9.86 5.68
CA GLY A 14 2.68 -10.68 4.56
C GLY A 14 4.19 -10.66 4.40
N ASN A 15 4.65 -11.05 3.21
CA ASN A 15 6.07 -11.02 2.88
C ASN A 15 6.52 -9.58 2.57
N ILE A 16 7.66 -9.18 3.11
CA ILE A 16 8.23 -7.85 2.88
C ILE A 16 8.56 -7.60 1.39
N LYS A 17 8.81 -8.67 0.63
CA LYS A 17 9.05 -8.62 -0.81
C LYS A 17 7.81 -8.12 -1.56
N ASP A 18 6.63 -8.61 -1.20
CA ASP A 18 5.38 -8.18 -1.82
C ASP A 18 5.09 -6.70 -1.55
N LEU A 19 5.40 -6.22 -0.33
CA LEU A 19 5.31 -4.80 0.01
C LEU A 19 6.25 -3.95 -0.84
N LYS A 20 7.49 -4.41 -1.05
CA LYS A 20 8.47 -3.73 -1.90
C LYS A 20 7.98 -3.64 -3.33
N ASP A 21 7.42 -4.71 -3.87
CA ASP A 21 6.89 -4.73 -5.25
C ASP A 21 5.70 -3.77 -5.41
N ILE A 22 4.79 -3.71 -4.43
CA ILE A 22 3.68 -2.75 -4.40
C ILE A 22 4.22 -1.31 -4.41
N LEU A 23 5.11 -0.98 -3.48
CA LEU A 23 5.65 0.37 -3.32
C LEU A 23 6.53 0.78 -4.51
N SER A 24 7.12 -0.15 -5.24
CA SER A 24 7.91 0.14 -6.45
C SER A 24 7.08 0.70 -7.60
N SER A 25 5.75 0.48 -7.56
CA SER A 25 4.80 1.02 -8.54
C SER A 25 4.06 2.28 -8.06
N TYR A 26 4.45 2.84 -6.91
CA TYR A 26 3.83 4.04 -6.35
C TYR A 26 4.13 5.28 -7.22
N PRO A 27 3.12 5.94 -7.81
CA PRO A 27 3.34 7.08 -8.68
C PRO A 27 3.46 8.39 -7.88
N SER A 28 4.20 9.36 -8.41
CA SER A 28 4.49 10.63 -7.73
C SER A 28 3.31 11.61 -7.69
N ASN A 29 2.26 11.37 -8.46
CA ASN A 29 1.11 12.27 -8.63
C ASN A 29 -0.13 11.85 -7.83
N MET A 30 -0.01 10.91 -6.89
CA MET A 30 -1.10 10.49 -6.01
C MET A 30 -0.59 10.29 -4.58
N THR A 31 -1.47 10.35 -3.58
CA THR A 31 -1.08 10.04 -2.20
C THR A 31 -0.93 8.54 -1.98
N LEU A 32 -0.09 8.15 -1.02
CA LEU A 32 0.08 6.74 -0.65
C LEU A 32 -1.27 6.12 -0.22
N ARG A 33 -2.15 6.87 0.42
CA ARG A 33 -3.49 6.40 0.82
C ARG A 33 -4.36 6.06 -0.38
N GLU A 34 -4.42 6.95 -1.37
CA GLU A 34 -5.18 6.70 -2.61
C GLU A 34 -4.60 5.53 -3.39
N PHE A 35 -3.27 5.43 -3.45
CA PHE A 35 -2.58 4.33 -4.13
C PHE A 35 -2.95 2.98 -3.52
N ILE A 36 -2.86 2.87 -2.20
CA ILE A 36 -3.17 1.65 -1.45
C ILE A 36 -4.66 1.28 -1.61
N ASN A 37 -5.56 2.26 -1.54
CA ASN A 37 -7.00 2.03 -1.75
C ASN A 37 -7.33 1.55 -3.17
N ASN A 38 -6.69 2.12 -4.19
CA ASN A 38 -6.88 1.72 -5.58
C ASN A 38 -6.30 0.33 -5.89
N LYS A 39 -5.35 -0.16 -5.07
CA LYS A 39 -4.74 -1.48 -5.26
C LYS A 39 -5.46 -2.61 -4.52
N LEU A 40 -6.33 -2.27 -3.57
CA LEU A 40 -7.15 -3.22 -2.79
C LEU A 40 -8.54 -3.44 -3.39
N ASN A 41 -8.94 -2.63 -4.38
CA ASN A 41 -10.11 -2.85 -5.25
C ASN A 41 -9.67 -3.52 -6.55
#